data_AF-A0A8T0ATV8-F1
#
_entry.id   AF-A0A8T0ATV8-F1
#
_cell.length_a   1.000
_cell.length_b   1.000
_cell.length_c   1.000
_cell.angle_alpha   90.00
_cell.angle_beta   90.00
_cell.angle_gamma   90.00
#
_symmetry.space_group_name_H-M   'P 1'
#
loop_
_entity.id
_entity.type
_entity.pdbx_description
1 polymer ?
#
loop_
_entity_poly.entity_id
_entity_poly.type
_entity_poly.pdbx_seq_one_letter_code
_entity_poly.pdbx_strand_id
1 'polypeptide(L)'
;MESYACLICRVFSIGEDGKFIQWNIHRSGVKQSEYLLSQDAVGPFVLSGYSGYKQVQVARGRLFAFDSEGQHVLTCSSSGGLIFRLNKGDAGLESVLSLGGHKAPVVTVDWCSAVDCGTCLTASMDGKIKLSTLLAQKP
;
A
#
# COMPACT_ATOMS: atom_id res chain seq x y z
N MET A 1 7.20 4.30 12.83
CA MET A 1 7.47 4.98 11.56
C MET A 1 6.14 5.19 10.84
N GLU A 2 5.89 6.39 10.30
CA GLU A 2 4.65 6.72 9.60
C GLU A 2 4.96 7.07 8.13
N SER A 3 4.13 6.56 7.20
CA SER A 3 4.19 6.95 5.79
C SER A 3 2.98 7.83 5.47
N TYR A 4 3.20 8.90 4.71
CA TYR A 4 2.15 9.86 4.35
C TYR A 4 2.02 9.98 2.83
N ALA A 5 0.81 10.24 2.37
CA ALA A 5 0.57 10.71 1.00
C ALA A 5 -0.46 11.84 1.02
N CYS A 6 -0.20 12.87 0.21
CA CYS A 6 -1.08 14.01 0.01
C CYS A 6 -1.66 13.94 -1.40
N LEU A 7 -2.97 13.75 -1.49
CA LEU A 7 -3.76 14.07 -2.69
C LEU A 7 -4.30 15.50 -2.50
N ILE A 8 -4.67 16.18 -3.59
CA ILE A 8 -4.97 17.63 -3.67
C ILE A 8 -5.70 18.22 -2.45
N CYS A 9 -6.63 17.50 -1.80
CA CYS A 9 -7.24 17.89 -0.52
C CYS A 9 -7.43 16.74 0.49
N ARG A 10 -6.67 15.65 0.42
CA ARG A 10 -6.81 14.48 1.30
C ARG A 10 -5.43 14.02 1.78
N VAL A 11 -5.27 13.92 3.09
CA VAL A 11 -4.04 13.40 3.71
C VAL A 11 -4.32 12.01 4.25
N PHE A 12 -3.47 11.05 3.88
CA PHE A 12 -3.50 9.70 4.38
C PHE A 12 -2.24 9.38 5.16
N SER A 13 -2.38 8.62 6.24
CA SER A 13 -1.26 8.07 7.00
C SER A 13 -1.42 6.58 7.20
N ILE A 14 -0.29 5.88 7.31
CA ILE A 14 -0.22 4.50 7.79
C ILE A 14 0.81 4.42 8.91
N GLY A 15 0.46 3.75 10.01
CA GLY A 15 1.30 3.60 11.19
C GLY A 15 1.73 2.15 11.47
N GLU A 16 2.64 1.98 12.44
CA GLU A 16 3.03 0.66 12.95
C GLU A 16 1.89 -0.07 13.66
N ASP A 17 0.84 0.66 14.05
CA ASP A 17 -0.41 0.14 14.60
C ASP A 17 -1.33 -0.50 13.54
N GLY A 18 -0.89 -0.56 12.27
CA GLY A 18 -1.66 -1.14 11.18
C GLY A 18 -2.80 -0.25 10.70
N LYS A 19 -2.94 0.97 11.22
CA LYS A 19 -4.06 1.85 10.89
C LYS A 19 -3.76 2.65 9.64
N PHE A 20 -4.68 2.60 8.69
CA PHE A 20 -4.74 3.47 7.53
C PHE A 20 -5.80 4.55 7.75
N ILE A 21 -5.36 5.79 7.92
CA ILE A 21 -6.22 6.90 8.37
C ILE A 21 -6.29 7.96 7.30
N GLN A 22 -7.51 8.40 6.98
CA GLN A 22 -7.74 9.62 6.22
C GLN A 22 -8.00 10.78 7.20
N TRP A 23 -7.29 11.89 7.03
CA TRP A 23 -7.41 13.07 7.90
C TRP A 23 -8.21 14.19 7.25
N ASN A 24 -8.99 14.89 8.07
CA ASN A 24 -9.67 16.11 7.64
C ASN A 24 -8.70 17.30 7.71
N ILE A 25 -8.28 17.79 6.55
CA ILE A 25 -7.31 18.91 6.47
C ILE A 25 -7.88 20.24 6.96
N HIS A 26 -9.22 20.39 6.97
CA HIS A 26 -9.87 21.61 7.45
C HIS A 26 -10.11 21.59 8.96
N ARG A 27 -9.94 20.43 9.62
CA ARG A 27 -10.10 20.25 11.06
C ARG A 27 -8.95 19.41 11.60
N SER A 28 -7.90 20.10 12.06
CA SER A 28 -6.69 19.47 12.59
C SER A 28 -7.01 18.37 13.61
N GLY A 29 -6.37 17.20 13.45
CA GLY A 29 -6.55 16.04 14.32
C GLY A 29 -7.86 15.25 14.13
N VAL A 30 -8.79 15.72 13.30
CA VAL A 30 -10.04 15.00 13.05
C VAL A 30 -9.82 13.92 11.99
N LYS A 31 -10.05 12.67 12.38
CA LYS A 31 -10.07 11.52 11.47
C LYS A 31 -11.35 11.56 10.64
N GLN A 32 -11.21 11.44 9.33
CA GLN A 32 -12.33 11.30 8.40
C GLN A 32 -12.70 9.83 8.21
N SER A 33 -11.71 8.94 8.17
CA SER A 33 -11.91 7.49 8.19
C SER A 33 -10.68 6.79 8.76
N GLU A 34 -10.88 5.58 9.29
CA GLU A 34 -9.83 4.72 9.84
C GLU A 34 -10.12 3.27 9.41
N TYR A 35 -9.12 2.62 8.84
CA TYR A 35 -9.19 1.23 8.41
C TYR A 35 -8.03 0.43 9.01
N LEU A 36 -8.28 -0.82 9.36
CA LEU A 36 -7.22 -1.72 9.81
C LEU A 36 -6.66 -2.48 8.62
N LEU A 37 -5.37 -2.32 8.37
CA LEU A 37 -4.63 -3.12 7.39
C LEU A 37 -4.03 -4.35 8.05
N SER A 38 -3.73 -5.35 7.23
CA SER A 38 -2.99 -6.53 7.68
C SER A 38 -1.57 -6.16 8.12
N GLN A 39 -1.02 -6.90 9.08
CA GLN A 39 0.32 -6.64 9.60
C GLN A 39 1.39 -6.76 8.51
N ASP A 40 1.17 -7.59 7.49
CA ASP A 40 2.07 -7.73 6.35
C ASP A 40 2.07 -6.52 5.40
N ALA A 41 1.19 -5.54 5.60
CA ALA A 41 1.22 -4.25 4.91
C ALA A 41 2.11 -3.20 5.60
N VAL A 42 2.35 -3.35 6.91
CA VAL A 42 3.05 -2.33 7.74
C VAL A 42 4.37 -2.82 8.34
N GLY A 43 4.53 -4.14 8.46
CA GLY A 43 5.69 -4.77 9.07
C GLY A 43 5.56 -4.95 10.59
N PRO A 44 6.65 -5.30 11.30
CA PRO A 44 7.98 -5.54 10.77
C PRO A 44 7.98 -6.69 9.75
N PHE A 45 8.72 -6.52 8.66
CA PHE A 45 8.81 -7.52 7.59
C PHE A 45 9.87 -8.55 7.96
N VAL A 46 9.51 -9.84 7.91
CA VAL A 46 10.40 -10.92 8.35
C VAL A 46 10.65 -11.89 7.21
N LEU A 47 11.92 -12.14 6.92
CA LEU A 47 12.37 -13.17 5.98
C LEU A 47 13.24 -14.20 6.73
N SER A 48 12.79 -15.45 6.77
CA SER A 48 13.51 -16.54 7.44
C SER A 48 14.28 -17.37 6.40
N GLY A 49 15.59 -17.54 6.61
CA GLY A 49 16.44 -18.41 5.81
C GLY A 49 16.40 -19.86 6.27
N TYR A 50 16.90 -20.77 5.43
CA TYR A 50 16.91 -22.22 5.69
C TYR A 50 17.72 -22.63 6.94
N SER A 51 18.66 -21.81 7.38
CA SER A 51 19.46 -22.04 8.59
C SER A 51 18.79 -21.59 9.88
N GLY A 52 17.56 -21.07 9.81
CA GLY A 52 16.87 -20.44 10.94
C GLY A 52 17.28 -18.98 11.18
N TYR A 53 18.24 -18.45 10.41
CA TYR A 53 18.58 -17.02 10.42
C TYR A 53 17.38 -16.18 9.96
N LYS A 54 17.10 -15.08 10.65
CA LYS A 54 15.96 -14.19 10.36
C LYS A 54 16.44 -12.79 10.04
N GLN A 55 16.03 -12.29 8.89
CA GLN A 55 16.10 -10.87 8.55
C GLN A 55 14.81 -10.21 8.98
N VAL A 56 14.93 -9.10 9.70
CA VAL A 56 13.80 -8.28 10.13
C VAL A 56 14.03 -6.86 9.62
N GLN A 57 13.07 -6.34 8.86
CA GLN A 57 13.12 -5.00 8.30
C GLN A 57 11.94 -4.19 8.81
N VAL A 58 12.22 -3.05 9.44
CA VAL A 58 11.21 -2.03 9.72
C VAL A 58 10.89 -1.30 8.42
N ALA A 59 9.64 -0.86 8.25
CA ALA A 59 9.24 -0.02 7.14
C ALA A 59 10.22 1.16 6.96
N ARG A 60 10.58 1.49 5.73
CA ARG A 60 11.47 2.62 5.39
C ARG A 60 11.04 3.36 4.13
N GLY A 61 10.54 2.62 3.14
CA GLY A 61 9.98 3.18 1.92
C GLY A 61 8.49 3.52 2.06
N ARG A 62 7.87 3.85 0.93
CA ARG A 62 6.41 4.04 0.84
C ARG A 62 5.73 2.70 1.08
N LEU A 63 4.81 2.68 2.05
CA LEU A 63 3.99 1.50 2.36
C LEU A 63 2.69 1.44 1.56
N PHE A 64 2.31 2.57 0.96
CA PHE A 64 1.18 2.67 0.05
C PHE A 64 1.41 3.72 -1.04
N ALA A 65 0.70 3.57 -2.16
CA ALA A 65 0.70 4.50 -3.28
C ALA A 65 -0.69 4.54 -3.94
N PHE A 66 -1.08 5.70 -4.48
CA PHE A 66 -2.38 5.89 -5.12
C PHE A 66 -2.29 5.83 -6.65
N ASP A 67 -3.40 5.46 -7.29
CA ASP A 67 -3.61 5.78 -8.71
C ASP A 67 -3.73 7.31 -8.94
N SER A 68 -3.73 7.74 -10.20
CA SER A 68 -3.80 9.18 -10.54
C SER A 68 -5.05 9.86 -10.03
N GLU A 69 -6.16 9.13 -9.93
CA GLU A 69 -7.48 9.64 -9.50
C GLU A 69 -7.68 9.57 -7.98
N GLY A 70 -6.75 8.96 -7.24
CA GLY A 70 -6.88 8.71 -5.81
C GLY A 70 -8.10 7.86 -5.44
N GLN A 71 -8.56 6.99 -6.35
CA GLN A 71 -9.67 6.05 -6.13
C GLN A 71 -9.18 4.67 -5.68
N HIS A 72 -7.93 4.33 -5.99
CA HIS A 72 -7.33 3.06 -5.60
C HIS A 72 -6.01 3.29 -4.86
N VAL A 73 -5.75 2.43 -3.88
CA VAL A 73 -4.52 2.43 -3.10
C VAL A 73 -3.86 1.07 -3.19
N LEU A 74 -2.59 1.05 -3.61
CA LEU A 74 -1.70 -0.10 -3.56
C LEU A 74 -1.00 -0.13 -2.20
N THR A 75 -0.97 -1.28 -1.52
CA THR A 75 -0.21 -1.50 -0.27
C THR A 75 0.73 -2.70 -0.38
N CYS A 76 1.69 -2.78 0.54
CA CYS A 76 2.50 -3.98 0.74
C CYS A 76 1.65 -5.20 1.16
N SER A 77 2.16 -6.41 0.92
CA SER A 77 1.71 -7.67 1.53
C SER A 77 2.82 -8.72 1.49
N SER A 78 2.57 -9.87 2.11
CA SER A 78 3.51 -11.01 2.16
C SER A 78 3.85 -11.65 0.81
N SER A 79 2.98 -11.52 -0.20
CA SER A 79 3.13 -12.21 -1.50
C SER A 79 3.07 -11.30 -2.73
N GLY A 80 2.86 -10.00 -2.54
CA GLY A 80 2.76 -9.03 -3.62
C GLY A 80 2.16 -7.69 -3.18
N GLY A 81 1.74 -6.88 -4.13
CA GLY A 81 0.96 -5.68 -3.82
C GLY A 81 -0.53 -6.00 -3.72
N LEU A 82 -1.24 -5.37 -2.78
CA LEU A 82 -2.70 -5.41 -2.68
C LEU A 82 -3.29 -4.07 -3.08
N ILE A 83 -4.27 -4.07 -3.96
CA ILE A 83 -4.95 -2.87 -4.42
C ILE A 83 -6.33 -2.84 -3.81
N PHE A 84 -6.62 -1.75 -3.12
CA PHE A 84 -7.91 -1.48 -2.52
C PHE A 84 -8.62 -0.33 -3.24
N ARG A 85 -9.94 -0.39 -3.30
CA ARG A 85 -10.79 0.73 -3.71
C ARG A 85 -11.15 1.58 -2.48
N LEU A 86 -10.98 2.89 -2.61
CA LEU A 86 -11.44 3.87 -1.65
C LEU A 86 -12.91 4.21 -1.91
N ASN A 87 -13.81 3.64 -1.12
CA ASN A 87 -15.23 4.00 -1.20
C ASN A 87 -15.48 5.37 -0.55
N LYS A 88 -16.28 6.22 -1.21
CA LYS A 88 -16.78 7.46 -0.61
C LYS A 88 -17.93 7.11 0.35
N GLY A 89 -17.67 7.02 1.65
CA GLY A 89 -18.66 6.76 2.70
C GLY A 89 -18.25 5.67 3.70
N ASP A 90 -19.21 5.14 4.46
CA ASP A 90 -18.98 4.13 5.53
C ASP A 90 -18.63 2.72 5.00
N ALA A 91 -18.59 2.52 3.68
CA ALA A 91 -18.46 1.20 3.04
C ALA A 91 -17.04 0.60 3.06
N GLY A 92 -16.14 1.08 3.92
CA GLY A 92 -14.85 0.44 4.15
C GLY A 92 -13.84 0.56 3.01
N LEU A 93 -12.69 -0.08 3.22
CA LEU A 93 -11.61 -0.27 2.24
C LEU A 93 -11.79 -1.66 1.60
N GLU A 94 -12.13 -1.73 0.31
CA GLU A 94 -12.42 -3.00 -0.39
C GLU A 94 -11.19 -3.47 -1.18
N SER A 95 -10.71 -4.69 -0.93
CA SER A 95 -9.63 -5.28 -1.75
C SER A 95 -10.18 -5.69 -3.12
N VAL A 96 -9.64 -5.13 -4.20
CA VAL A 96 -10.14 -5.34 -5.57
C VAL A 96 -9.17 -6.08 -6.48
N LEU A 97 -7.85 -6.07 -6.18
CA LEU A 97 -6.86 -6.81 -6.96
C LEU A 97 -5.63 -7.16 -6.12
N SER A 98 -5.12 -8.39 -6.29
CA SER A 98 -3.83 -8.82 -5.75
C SER A 98 -2.84 -9.05 -6.89
N LEU A 99 -1.71 -8.34 -6.87
CA LEU A 99 -0.68 -8.42 -7.93
C LEU A 99 0.18 -9.69 -7.82
N GLY A 100 0.36 -10.20 -6.58
CA GLY A 100 1.09 -11.43 -6.30
C GLY A 100 2.54 -11.50 -6.83
N GLY A 101 3.03 -12.72 -6.99
CA GLY A 101 4.28 -13.03 -7.68
C GLY A 101 5.57 -12.95 -6.85
N HIS A 102 5.56 -12.35 -5.65
CA HIS A 102 6.72 -12.33 -4.76
C HIS A 102 6.81 -13.60 -3.91
N LYS A 103 8.05 -14.00 -3.59
CA LYS A 103 8.36 -15.13 -2.69
C LYS A 103 8.84 -14.68 -1.31
N ALA A 104 8.95 -13.37 -1.12
CA ALA A 104 9.38 -12.71 0.11
C ALA A 104 8.48 -11.49 0.33
N PRO A 105 8.34 -11.00 1.57
CA PRO A 105 7.48 -9.87 1.89
C PRO A 105 7.81 -8.63 1.05
N VAL A 106 6.78 -7.98 0.51
CA VAL A 106 6.90 -6.67 -0.14
C VAL A 106 7.10 -5.62 0.95
N VAL A 107 8.14 -4.80 0.83
CA VAL A 107 8.56 -3.82 1.84
C VAL A 107 8.36 -2.37 1.41
N THR A 108 8.14 -2.14 0.11
CA THR A 108 7.76 -0.85 -0.41
C THR A 108 7.06 -0.99 -1.76
N VAL A 109 6.21 0.01 -2.06
CA VAL A 109 5.44 0.08 -3.29
C VAL A 109 5.53 1.47 -3.92
N ASP A 110 5.25 1.55 -5.22
CA ASP A 110 4.97 2.81 -5.91
C ASP A 110 3.92 2.61 -6.99
N TRP A 111 3.24 3.67 -7.38
CA TRP A 111 2.25 3.64 -8.46
C TRP A 111 2.36 4.91 -9.29
N CYS A 112 2.66 4.73 -10.58
CA CYS A 112 2.66 5.79 -11.57
C CYS A 112 1.58 5.53 -12.62
N SER A 113 0.96 6.56 -13.18
CA SER A 113 0.03 6.42 -14.30
C SER A 113 0.56 7.18 -15.50
N ALA A 114 0.57 6.55 -16.67
CA ALA A 114 0.99 7.14 -17.93
C ALA A 114 0.14 6.57 -19.09
N VAL A 115 -0.36 7.44 -19.97
CA VAL A 115 -1.07 7.05 -21.21
C VAL A 115 -2.20 6.02 -20.95
N ASP A 116 -3.09 6.34 -20.01
CA ASP A 116 -4.22 5.48 -19.57
C ASP A 116 -3.83 4.11 -18.97
N CYS A 117 -2.54 3.91 -18.69
CA CYS A 117 -2.01 2.71 -18.06
C CYS A 117 -1.49 3.03 -16.66
N GLY A 118 -1.97 2.30 -15.65
CA GLY A 118 -1.36 2.29 -14.33
C GLY A 118 -0.12 1.39 -14.34
N THR A 119 0.97 1.80 -13.73
CA THR A 119 2.17 0.99 -13.51
C THR A 119 2.42 0.89 -12.01
N CYS A 120 2.23 -0.30 -11.46
CA CYS A 120 2.52 -0.60 -10.06
C CYS A 120 3.93 -1.19 -9.93
N LEU A 121 4.69 -0.69 -8.96
CA LEU A 121 5.98 -1.23 -8.56
C LEU A 121 5.86 -1.85 -7.17
N THR A 122 6.37 -3.07 -7.01
CA THR A 122 6.45 -3.76 -5.72
C THR A 122 7.87 -4.30 -5.52
N ALA A 123 8.50 -3.97 -4.39
CA ALA A 123 9.85 -4.41 -4.06
C ALA A 123 9.86 -5.24 -2.77
N SER A 124 10.53 -6.39 -2.78
CA SER A 124 10.55 -7.36 -1.67
C SER A 124 11.89 -7.50 -0.97
N MET A 125 11.88 -8.11 0.23
CA MET A 125 13.07 -8.38 1.04
C MET A 125 14.15 -9.22 0.33
N ASP A 126 13.79 -10.03 -0.66
CA ASP A 126 14.75 -10.81 -1.48
C ASP A 126 15.40 -9.98 -2.60
N GLY A 127 15.24 -8.65 -2.58
CA GLY A 127 15.83 -7.72 -3.54
C GLY A 127 15.13 -7.67 -4.90
N LYS A 128 14.01 -8.38 -5.07
CA LYS A 128 13.28 -8.40 -6.33
C LYS A 128 12.29 -7.24 -6.44
N ILE A 129 12.29 -6.61 -7.60
CA ILE A 129 11.31 -5.60 -7.99
C ILE A 129 10.42 -6.20 -9.07
N LYS A 130 9.11 -6.00 -8.95
CA LYS A 130 8.15 -6.34 -9.99
C LYS A 130 7.42 -5.11 -10.47
N LEU A 131 7.10 -5.15 -11.76
CA LEU A 131 6.34 -4.14 -12.46
C LEU A 131 5.07 -4.80 -12.97
N SER A 132 3.92 -4.23 -12.63
CA SER A 132 2.60 -4.68 -13.08
C SER A 132 1.91 -3.53 -13.80
N THR A 133 1.57 -3.74 -15.07
CA THR A 133 0.79 -2.78 -15.86
C THR A 133 -0.69 -3.08 -15.70
N LEU A 134 -1.46 -2.07 -15.31
CA LEU A 134 -2.90 -2.11 -15.14
C LEU A 134 -3.56 -1.31 -16.26
N LEU A 135 -4.50 -1.94 -16.95
CA LEU A 135 -5.31 -1.32 -17.99
C LEU A 135 -6.70 -1.07 -17.41
N ALA A 136 -7.18 0.17 -17.49
CA ALA A 136 -8.55 0.48 -17.11
C ALA A 136 -9.51 -0.19 -18.11
N GLN A 137 -10.39 -1.05 -17.59
CA GLN A 137 -11.43 -1.66 -18.40
C GLN A 137 -12.52 -0.61 -18.65
N LYS A 138 -12.73 -0.23 -19.92
CA LYS A 138 -13.91 0.54 -20.31
C LYS A 138 -15.14 -0.40 -20.23
N PRO A 139 -16.25 0.04 -19.63
CA PRO A 139 -17.50 -0.72 -19.63
C PRO A 139 -18.03 -0.97 -21.04
#